data_AF-A0A377XGZ2-F1
#
_entry.id   AF-A0A377XGZ2-F1
#
_cell.length_a   1.000
_cell.length_b   1.000
_cell.length_c   1.000
_cell.angle_alpha   90.00
_cell.angle_beta   90.00
_cell.angle_gamma   90.00
#
_symmetry.space_group_name_H-M   'P 1'
#
loop_
_entity.id
_entity.type
_entity.pdbx_description
1 polymer ?
#
loop_
_entity_poly.entity_id
_entity_poly.type
_entity_poly.pdbx_seq_one_letter_code
_entity_poly.pdbx_strand_id
1 'polypeptide(L)'
;MKAIEYAKKHDVPVVLTLGTKYVIADNPAWWQEFLQEHVSILAMNEEEGEALTGFADPLSAANKALDWVDLVLCTAGPAGLYMAGFTEEEAKRKTQHPLLPGAIPEFNQFEFSRAMRHQDCVNPLAHIFPYRSLYGRPREDHEHQRRRRRRAGGAAA
;
A
#
# COMPACT_ATOMS: atom_id res chain seq x y z
N MET A 1 2.33 6.87 -24.83
CA MET A 1 3.62 7.45 -24.38
C MET A 1 3.64 8.96 -24.23
N LYS A 2 2.98 9.79 -25.08
CA LYS A 2 3.07 11.26 -25.00
C LYS A 2 2.72 11.89 -23.64
N ALA A 3 1.73 11.35 -22.94
CA ALA A 3 1.37 11.83 -21.59
C ALA A 3 2.48 11.59 -20.56
N ILE A 4 3.14 10.42 -20.62
CA ILE A 4 4.27 10.06 -19.75
C ILE A 4 5.47 10.97 -20.03
N GLU A 5 5.72 11.31 -21.29
CA GLU A 5 6.76 12.28 -21.68
C GLU A 5 6.53 13.64 -20.99
N TYR A 6 5.30 14.16 -21.04
CA TYR A 6 4.97 15.41 -20.34
C TYR A 6 5.05 15.27 -18.82
N ALA A 7 4.60 14.14 -18.27
CA ALA A 7 4.69 13.90 -16.82
C ALA A 7 6.16 13.95 -16.35
N LYS A 8 7.06 13.22 -17.04
CA LYS A 8 8.51 13.26 -16.76
C LYS A 8 9.08 14.66 -16.91
N LYS A 9 8.71 15.40 -17.95
CA LYS A 9 9.18 16.77 -18.19
C LYS A 9 8.82 17.73 -17.06
N HIS A 10 7.67 17.52 -16.42
CA HIS A 10 7.14 18.40 -15.38
C HIS A 10 7.24 17.78 -13.97
N ASP A 11 8.04 16.72 -13.81
CA ASP A 11 8.25 16.02 -12.54
C ASP A 11 6.94 15.56 -11.87
N VAL A 12 5.96 15.14 -12.68
CA VAL A 12 4.66 14.65 -12.22
C VAL A 12 4.73 13.12 -12.02
N PRO A 13 4.45 12.60 -10.81
CA PRO A 13 4.40 11.17 -10.57
C PRO A 13 3.37 10.46 -11.44
N VAL A 14 3.78 9.37 -12.08
CA VAL A 14 2.88 8.53 -12.90
C VAL A 14 2.34 7.40 -12.03
N VAL A 15 1.03 7.21 -12.09
CA VAL A 15 0.31 6.15 -11.37
C VAL A 15 -0.15 5.10 -12.37
N LEU A 16 0.08 3.82 -12.08
CA LEU A 16 -0.45 2.69 -12.84
C LEU A 16 -1.23 1.76 -11.91
N THR A 17 -2.47 1.44 -12.30
CA THR A 17 -3.21 0.32 -11.72
C THR A 17 -3.13 -0.86 -12.66
N LEU A 18 -2.87 -2.04 -12.11
CA LEU A 18 -2.96 -3.29 -12.88
C LEU A 18 -4.44 -3.63 -13.12
N GLY A 19 -4.70 -4.37 -14.19
CA GLY A 19 -6.05 -4.64 -14.67
C GLY A 19 -6.60 -6.02 -14.31
N THR A 20 -5.84 -7.07 -14.65
CA THR A 20 -6.12 -8.46 -14.26
C THR A 20 -4.83 -9.25 -14.25
N LYS A 21 -4.75 -10.31 -13.44
CA LYS A 21 -3.59 -11.22 -13.42
C LYS A 21 -3.23 -11.82 -14.79
N TYR A 22 -4.22 -12.10 -15.64
CA TYR A 22 -4.00 -12.76 -16.93
C TYR A 22 -3.18 -11.90 -17.88
N VAL A 23 -3.45 -10.59 -17.91
CA VAL A 23 -2.70 -9.62 -18.74
C VAL A 23 -1.26 -9.45 -18.25
N ILE A 24 -1.03 -9.59 -16.95
CA ILE A 24 0.31 -9.46 -16.37
C ILE A 24 1.12 -10.74 -16.59
N ALA A 25 0.50 -11.90 -16.39
CA ALA A 25 1.13 -13.21 -16.50
C ALA A 25 1.64 -13.54 -17.91
N ASP A 26 1.04 -12.94 -18.95
CA ASP A 26 1.50 -13.14 -20.33
C ASP A 26 2.94 -12.63 -20.56
N ASN A 27 3.34 -11.54 -19.90
CA ASN A 27 4.71 -11.00 -19.99
C ASN A 27 5.09 -10.14 -18.78
N PRO A 28 5.39 -10.74 -17.62
CA PRO A 28 5.71 -9.99 -16.39
C PRO A 28 7.00 -9.18 -16.53
N ALA A 29 7.99 -9.66 -17.29
CA ALA A 29 9.26 -8.95 -17.47
C ALA A 29 9.07 -7.59 -18.17
N TRP A 30 8.24 -7.55 -19.21
CA TRP A 30 7.92 -6.29 -19.89
C TRP A 30 7.24 -5.29 -18.94
N TRP A 31 6.32 -5.78 -18.08
CA TRP A 31 5.67 -4.92 -17.09
C TRP A 31 6.67 -4.40 -16.06
N GLN A 32 7.60 -5.24 -15.58
CA GLN A 32 8.65 -4.82 -14.64
C GLN A 32 9.52 -3.71 -15.24
N GLU A 33 9.96 -3.86 -16.50
CA GLU A 33 10.73 -2.84 -17.21
C GLU A 33 9.91 -1.55 -17.40
N PHE A 34 8.64 -1.67 -17.80
CA PHE A 34 7.75 -0.53 -17.97
C PHE A 34 7.53 0.23 -16.65
N LEU A 35 7.36 -0.49 -15.54
CA LEU A 35 7.22 0.10 -14.21
C LEU A 35 8.48 0.89 -13.85
N GLN A 36 9.65 0.25 -13.98
CA GLN A 36 10.94 0.86 -13.64
C GLN A 36 11.22 2.12 -14.47
N GLU A 37 10.83 2.13 -15.75
CA GLU A 37 11.11 3.28 -16.61
C GLU A 37 10.11 4.43 -16.40
N HIS A 38 8.86 4.15 -16.05
CA HIS A 38 7.78 5.13 -16.22
C HIS A 38 6.89 5.38 -15.02
N VAL A 39 6.87 4.51 -14.01
CA VAL A 39 5.82 4.52 -12.98
C VAL A 39 6.41 4.86 -11.62
N SER A 40 5.81 5.83 -10.94
CA SER A 40 6.15 6.19 -9.56
C SER A 40 5.27 5.46 -8.55
N ILE A 41 4.00 5.25 -8.87
CA ILE A 41 3.02 4.65 -7.95
C ILE A 41 2.31 3.47 -8.62
N LEU A 42 2.39 2.29 -8.00
CA LEU A 42 1.72 1.07 -8.44
C LEU A 42 0.51 0.76 -7.56
N ALA A 43 -0.62 0.44 -8.18
CA ALA A 43 -1.78 -0.14 -7.51
C ALA A 43 -2.06 -1.54 -8.08
N MET A 44 -2.22 -2.52 -7.20
CA MET A 44 -2.49 -3.91 -7.57
C MET A 44 -3.34 -4.62 -6.51
N ASN A 45 -3.95 -5.75 -6.87
CA ASN A 45 -4.42 -6.74 -5.89
C ASN A 45 -3.40 -7.86 -5.70
N GLU A 46 -3.69 -8.78 -4.78
CA GLU A 46 -2.82 -9.89 -4.41
C GLU A 46 -2.50 -10.83 -5.59
N GLU A 47 -3.46 -11.09 -6.48
CA GLU A 47 -3.26 -12.01 -7.60
C GLU A 47 -2.43 -11.37 -8.73
N GLU A 48 -2.61 -10.06 -8.95
CA GLU A 48 -1.79 -9.28 -9.88
C GLU A 48 -0.37 -9.11 -9.35
N GLY A 49 -0.22 -8.91 -8.04
CA GLY A 49 1.09 -8.85 -7.38
C GLY A 49 1.85 -10.17 -7.49
N GLU A 50 1.17 -11.30 -7.29
CA GLU A 50 1.75 -12.63 -7.50
C GLU A 50 2.17 -12.81 -8.96
N ALA A 51 1.30 -12.47 -9.93
CA ALA A 51 1.62 -12.57 -11.35
C ALA A 51 2.81 -11.69 -11.77
N LEU A 52 2.94 -10.49 -11.19
CA LEU A 52 4.01 -9.56 -11.48
C LEU A 52 5.35 -9.98 -10.86
N THR A 53 5.32 -10.47 -9.61
CA THR A 53 6.53 -10.61 -8.78
C THR A 53 6.94 -12.05 -8.51
N GLY A 54 6.03 -13.00 -8.71
CA GLY A 54 6.19 -14.40 -8.31
C GLY A 54 5.95 -14.67 -6.81
N PHE A 55 5.61 -13.66 -6.01
CA PHE A 55 5.34 -13.81 -4.58
C PHE A 55 3.84 -13.86 -4.30
N ALA A 56 3.36 -14.99 -3.77
CA ALA A 56 1.96 -15.15 -3.35
C ALA A 56 1.61 -14.34 -2.08
N ASP A 57 2.60 -14.05 -1.23
CA ASP A 57 2.41 -13.21 -0.05
C ASP A 57 2.33 -11.72 -0.47
N PRO A 58 1.21 -11.00 -0.22
CA PRO A 58 1.03 -9.62 -0.68
C PRO A 58 2.06 -8.65 -0.11
N LEU A 59 2.53 -8.91 1.11
CA LEU A 59 3.58 -8.11 1.76
C LEU A 59 4.90 -8.26 0.99
N SER A 60 5.30 -9.49 0.67
CA SER A 60 6.49 -9.80 -0.11
C SER A 60 6.39 -9.26 -1.54
N ALA A 61 5.22 -9.39 -2.19
CA ALA A 61 4.97 -8.84 -3.51
C ALA A 61 5.08 -7.31 -3.51
N ALA A 62 4.46 -6.63 -2.53
CA ALA A 62 4.55 -5.18 -2.40
C ALA A 62 5.98 -4.71 -2.15
N ASN A 63 6.73 -5.41 -1.29
CA ASN A 63 8.14 -5.13 -1.06
C ASN A 63 8.99 -5.31 -2.32
N LYS A 64 8.78 -6.40 -3.07
CA LYS A 64 9.50 -6.66 -4.32
C LYS A 64 9.22 -5.58 -5.37
N ALA A 65 7.98 -5.09 -5.43
CA ALA A 65 7.60 -4.05 -6.37
C ALA A 65 8.30 -2.69 -6.14
N LEU A 66 8.82 -2.43 -4.93
CA LEU A 66 9.65 -1.25 -4.65
C LEU A 66 11.00 -1.25 -5.39
N ASP A 67 11.42 -2.37 -5.96
CA ASP A 67 12.59 -2.40 -6.86
C ASP A 67 12.35 -1.58 -8.13
N TRP A 68 11.09 -1.29 -8.47
CA TRP A 68 10.71 -0.62 -9.72
C TRP A 68 9.97 0.70 -9.53
N VAL A 69 9.27 0.90 -8.41
CA VAL A 69 8.43 2.09 -8.17
C VAL A 69 8.66 2.69 -6.78
N ASP A 70 8.21 3.93 -6.57
CA ASP A 70 8.40 4.65 -5.31
C ASP A 70 7.38 4.29 -4.21
N LEU A 71 6.17 3.92 -4.62
CA LEU A 71 5.05 3.61 -3.73
C LEU A 71 4.15 2.53 -4.32
N VAL A 72 3.78 1.55 -3.50
CA VAL A 72 2.94 0.42 -3.89
C VAL A 72 1.72 0.38 -2.98
N LEU A 73 0.53 0.22 -3.58
CA LEU A 73 -0.72 -0.10 -2.92
C LEU A 73 -1.16 -1.50 -3.34
N CYS A 74 -1.05 -2.47 -2.44
CA CYS A 74 -1.47 -3.85 -2.69
C CYS A 74 -2.74 -4.18 -1.88
N THR A 75 -3.89 -4.22 -2.54
CA THR A 75 -5.11 -4.76 -1.94
C THR A 75 -4.98 -6.27 -1.74
N ALA A 76 -5.55 -6.79 -0.65
CA ALA A 76 -5.44 -8.19 -0.24
C ALA A 76 -6.80 -8.72 0.27
N GLY A 77 -7.87 -8.44 -0.48
CA GLY A 77 -9.23 -8.88 -0.17
C GLY A 77 -9.64 -8.72 1.31
N PRO A 78 -10.07 -9.80 1.98
CA PRO A 78 -10.44 -9.78 3.40
C PRO A 78 -9.31 -9.44 4.38
N ALA A 79 -8.05 -9.64 3.99
CA ALA A 79 -6.89 -9.29 4.83
C ALA A 79 -6.68 -7.77 4.91
N GLY A 80 -7.32 -7.00 4.03
CA GLY A 80 -7.25 -5.55 3.97
C GLY A 80 -6.38 -5.10 2.80
N LEU A 81 -5.41 -4.22 3.07
CA LEU A 81 -4.43 -3.79 2.07
C LEU A 81 -3.08 -3.48 2.72
N TYR A 82 -2.03 -3.52 1.91
CA TYR A 82 -0.67 -3.17 2.27
C TYR A 82 -0.22 -1.96 1.46
N MET A 83 0.53 -1.07 2.10
CA MET A 83 1.23 0.01 1.43
C MET A 83 2.71 -0.10 1.70
N ALA A 84 3.52 -0.13 0.65
CA ALA A 84 4.97 -0.18 0.73
C ALA A 84 5.53 1.07 0.04
N GLY A 85 6.49 1.76 0.63
CA GLY A 85 7.09 2.95 0.03
C GLY A 85 8.41 3.33 0.69
N PHE A 86 9.03 4.39 0.20
CA PHE A 86 10.26 4.93 0.77
C PHE A 86 9.99 6.13 1.68
N THR A 87 10.80 6.30 2.71
CA THR A 87 10.89 7.52 3.53
C THR A 87 12.36 7.89 3.71
N GLU A 88 12.65 9.16 3.96
CA GLU A 88 13.99 9.54 4.40
C GLU A 88 14.29 8.93 5.79
N GLU A 89 15.47 8.34 5.95
CA GLU A 89 15.91 7.69 7.20
C GLU A 89 15.86 8.65 8.40
N GLU A 90 16.24 9.92 8.20
CA GLU A 90 16.20 10.95 9.24
C GLU A 90 14.77 11.38 9.62
N ALA A 91 13.81 11.22 8.72
CA ALA A 91 12.40 11.62 8.91
C ALA A 91 11.48 10.46 9.32
N LYS A 92 12.03 9.26 9.55
CA LYS A 92 11.24 8.08 9.88
C LYS A 92 10.49 8.25 11.20
N ARG A 93 9.23 7.81 11.22
CA ARG A 93 8.35 7.89 12.39
C ARG A 93 7.89 6.50 12.79
N LYS A 94 8.23 6.12 14.02
CA LYS A 94 7.86 4.82 14.59
C LYS A 94 6.35 4.71 14.79
N THR A 95 5.83 3.50 14.59
CA THR A 95 4.44 3.20 14.94
C THR A 95 4.21 3.26 16.46
N GLN A 96 2.97 3.56 16.85
CA GLN A 96 2.48 3.39 18.23
C GLN A 96 1.63 2.11 18.35
N HIS A 97 1.42 1.39 17.25
CA HIS A 97 0.71 0.13 17.22
C HIS A 97 1.64 -1.03 17.57
N PRO A 98 1.09 -2.19 17.98
CA PRO A 98 1.88 -3.40 18.13
C PRO A 98 2.65 -3.73 16.85
N LEU A 99 3.90 -4.17 16.99
CA LEU A 99 4.71 -4.63 15.87
C LEU A 99 4.12 -5.95 15.35
N LEU A 100 3.96 -6.04 14.04
CA LEU A 100 3.28 -7.14 13.38
C LEU A 100 4.28 -8.16 12.83
N PRO A 101 4.00 -9.47 12.97
CA PRO A 101 4.77 -10.50 12.30
C PRO A 101 4.38 -10.57 10.81
N GLY A 102 5.28 -11.08 9.99
CA GLY A 102 5.07 -11.30 8.55
C GLY A 102 6.31 -11.89 7.90
N ALA A 103 6.30 -12.00 6.57
CA ALA A 103 7.49 -12.37 5.80
C ALA A 103 8.66 -11.41 6.04
N ILE A 104 8.34 -10.15 6.33
CA ILE A 104 9.28 -9.13 6.84
C ILE A 104 8.96 -8.93 8.33
N PRO A 105 9.88 -9.26 9.25
CA PRO A 105 9.67 -9.04 10.68
C PRO A 105 9.44 -7.57 10.99
N GLU A 106 8.45 -7.27 11.83
CA GLU A 106 8.16 -5.91 12.30
C GLU A 106 7.97 -4.89 11.15
N PHE A 107 7.40 -5.32 10.02
CA PHE A 107 7.32 -4.49 8.81
C PHE A 107 6.67 -3.11 9.03
N ASN A 108 5.74 -3.02 9.98
CA ASN A 108 5.06 -1.77 10.37
C ASN A 108 5.84 -0.89 11.37
N GLN A 109 7.10 -1.20 11.66
CA GLN A 109 7.93 -0.45 12.63
C GLN A 109 7.91 1.06 12.38
N PHE A 110 7.90 1.48 11.11
CA PHE A 110 7.91 2.88 10.69
C PHE A 110 6.63 3.32 9.96
N GLU A 111 5.49 2.71 10.29
CA GLU A 111 4.18 2.94 9.67
C GLU A 111 3.73 4.41 9.61
N PHE A 112 4.14 5.25 10.57
CA PHE A 112 3.75 6.66 10.59
C PHE A 112 4.64 7.57 9.73
N SER A 113 5.64 7.00 9.06
CA SER A 113 6.48 7.72 8.10
C SER A 113 5.66 8.13 6.87
N ARG A 114 6.10 9.19 6.19
CA ARG A 114 5.45 9.64 4.95
C ARG A 114 6.23 9.11 3.77
N ALA A 115 5.50 8.62 2.77
CA ALA A 115 6.10 8.21 1.52
C ALA A 115 6.78 9.41 0.83
N MET A 116 7.96 9.16 0.29
CA MET A 116 8.77 10.04 -0.54
C MET A 116 9.18 9.26 -1.79
N ARG A 117 9.45 9.96 -2.90
CA ARG A 117 10.04 9.32 -4.06
C ARG A 117 11.48 8.95 -3.74
N HIS A 118 11.92 7.80 -4.24
CA HIS A 118 13.28 7.33 -4.00
C HIS A 118 14.32 8.36 -4.46
N GLN A 119 14.08 9.03 -5.60
CA GLN A 119 14.97 10.09 -6.12
C GLN A 119 15.06 11.34 -5.24
N ASP A 120 14.07 11.58 -4.38
CA ASP A 120 14.02 12.75 -3.49
C ASP A 120 14.63 12.43 -2.11
N CYS A 121 15.07 11.19 -1.86
CA CYS A 121 15.73 10.76 -0.64
C CYS A 121 17.25 10.78 -0.78
N VAL A 122 17.94 11.18 0.29
CA VAL A 122 19.40 11.04 0.43
C VAL A 122 19.74 9.64 0.92
N ASN A 123 19.03 9.16 1.94
CA ASN A 123 19.15 7.80 2.47
C ASN A 123 17.75 7.15 2.55
N PRO A 124 17.27 6.57 1.43
CA PRO A 124 15.93 5.99 1.37
C PRO A 124 15.82 4.76 2.27
N LEU A 125 14.81 4.78 3.15
CA LEU A 125 14.38 3.65 3.97
C LEU A 125 13.04 3.12 3.44
N ALA A 126 12.99 1.85 3.05
CA ALA A 126 11.72 1.19 2.75
C ALA A 126 10.91 0.98 4.04
N HIS A 127 9.62 1.31 3.99
CA HIS A 127 8.68 1.05 5.09
C HIS A 127 7.37 0.51 4.52
N ILE A 128 6.75 -0.41 5.25
CA ILE A 128 5.49 -1.03 4.85
C ILE A 128 4.48 -0.89 5.97
N PHE A 129 3.24 -0.61 5.65
CA PHE A 129 2.18 -0.58 6.64
C PHE A 129 0.92 -1.27 6.14
N PRO A 130 0.21 -1.97 7.03
CA PRO A 130 -1.08 -2.52 6.70
C PRO A 130 -2.14 -1.46 6.94
N TYR A 131 -2.95 -1.16 5.94
CA TYR A 131 -4.19 -0.45 6.20
C TYR A 131 -5.28 -1.48 6.42
N ARG A 132 -5.55 -1.75 7.70
CA ARG A 132 -6.62 -2.68 8.07
C ARG A 132 -7.95 -1.98 7.79
N SER A 133 -8.72 -2.56 6.88
CA SER A 133 -10.07 -2.10 6.59
C SER A 133 -10.88 -2.00 7.89
N LEU A 134 -11.51 -0.85 8.13
CA LEU A 134 -12.41 -0.60 9.26
C LEU A 134 -13.59 -1.61 9.31
N TYR A 135 -13.78 -2.41 8.25
CA TYR A 135 -14.72 -3.54 8.24
C TYR A 135 -14.33 -4.71 9.16
N GLY A 136 -13.16 -4.65 9.81
CA GLY A 136 -12.73 -5.60 10.84
C GLY A 136 -13.08 -5.21 12.29
N ARG A 137 -13.76 -4.08 12.55
CA ARG A 137 -14.43 -3.94 13.86
C ARG A 137 -15.59 -4.92 13.89
N PRO A 138 -15.77 -5.71 14.97
CA PRO A 138 -16.98 -6.50 15.15
C PRO A 138 -18.19 -5.59 14.93
N ARG A 139 -19.16 -6.03 14.12
CA ARG A 139 -20.42 -5.30 13.86
C ARG A 139 -21.19 -4.90 15.15
N GLU A 140 -20.77 -5.37 16.31
CA GLU A 140 -21.37 -5.13 17.62
C GLU A 140 -21.35 -3.66 18.08
N ASP A 141 -20.38 -2.85 17.63
CA ASP A 141 -20.25 -1.46 18.12
C ASP A 141 -21.35 -0.52 17.62
N HIS A 142 -21.91 -0.75 16.42
CA HIS A 142 -22.95 0.12 15.87
C HIS A 142 -24.31 -0.12 16.54
N GLU A 143 -24.65 -1.36 16.90
CA GLU A 143 -25.86 -1.63 17.68
C GLU A 143 -25.73 -1.19 19.13
N HIS A 144 -24.56 -1.37 19.74
CA HIS A 144 -24.32 -0.95 21.12
C HIS A 144 -24.36 0.58 21.25
N GLN A 145 -23.78 1.32 20.29
CA GLN A 145 -23.90 2.78 20.23
C GLN A 145 -25.34 3.25 19.93
N ARG A 146 -26.09 2.56 19.04
CA ARG A 146 -27.51 2.85 18.80
C ARG A 146 -28.38 2.59 20.04
N ARG A 147 -28.14 1.50 20.78
CA ARG A 147 -28.84 1.19 22.04
C ARG A 147 -28.53 2.19 23.14
N ARG A 148 -27.27 2.64 23.27
CA ARG A 148 -26.89 3.72 24.21
C ARG A 148 -27.56 5.05 23.86
N ARG A 149 -27.62 5.43 22.58
CA ARG A 149 -28.34 6.64 22.13
C ARG A 149 -29.86 6.56 22.38
N ARG A 150 -30.47 5.39 22.17
CA ARG A 150 -31.90 5.17 22.50
C ARG A 150 -32.18 5.21 24.01
N ARG A 151 -31.27 4.72 24.85
CA ARG A 151 -31.40 4.83 26.31
C ARG A 151 -31.17 6.24 26.83
N ALA A 152 -30.26 7.01 26.22
CA ALA A 152 -29.99 8.39 26.62
C ALA A 152 -31.06 9.39 26.17
N GLY A 153 -31.81 9.10 25.10
CA GLY A 153 -32.88 9.97 24.58
C GLY A 153 -34.27 9.74 25.20
N GLY A 154 -34.41 8.84 26.17
CA GLY A 154 -35.69 8.48 26.79
C GLY A 154 -35.99 9.16 28.14
N ALA A 155 -35.14 10.08 28.60
CA ALA A 155 -35.27 10.74 29.91
C ALA A 155 -35.53 12.25 29.78
N ALA A 156 -36.39 12.64 28.83
CA ALA A 156 -36.91 13.99 28.71
C ALA A 156 -38.37 13.93 28.23
N ALA A 157 -39.26 13.56 29.16
CA ALA A 157 -40.69 13.86 29.13
C ALA A 157 -41.18 13.90 30.58
#